data_AF-A0A9Q0YQG8-F1
#
_entry.id   AF-A0A9Q0YQG8-F1
#
_cell.length_a   1.000
_cell.length_b   1.000
_cell.length_c   1.000
_cell.angle_alpha   90.00
_cell.angle_beta   90.00
_cell.angle_gamma   90.00
#
_symmetry.space_group_name_H-M   'P 1'
#
loop_
_entity.id
_entity.type
_entity.pdbx_description
1 polymer ?
#
loop_
_entity_poly.entity_id
_entity_poly.type
_entity_poly.pdbx_seq_one_letter_code
_entity_poly.pdbx_strand_id
1 'polypeptide(L)'
;MRKDEIKRYVLEYIVDESVLPSTVLERAITVPTDNTFELKRLEMEMNKEIRLKELEKEEREMQKEKEEREMQKEKEKEKEEREMQKEKEEREMQMQREERDERERREEKAREHEFRLKQLELGVIKGSDPKLGLDTGVFDVSKHVKFVPKFQEDNVEKFFNHFEKLGEQLKWPRDKWSILIQSNFTGKAQEVYSALSIEDSMDYDKVNKVKKAILQAYELVPEAYPPKFRKYRKADTQTYVEFAYQKERHFDRWCASKKVSTFDALRKLMLVEEFKRCVNDDIKTHLEENKADKLSEVANLADQYALTHKFGKVGQTQNKGQFSRPNKKYGNSSGTTGNSGS
;
A
#
# COMPACT_ATOMS: atom_id res chain seq x y z
N MET A 1 12.22 7.14 73.69
CA MET A 1 11.63 6.67 74.96
C MET A 1 11.04 5.29 74.71
N ARG A 2 11.57 4.28 75.39
CA ARG A 2 11.23 2.88 75.12
C ARG A 2 9.81 2.61 75.62
N LYS A 3 9.02 1.83 74.88
CA LYS A 3 7.63 1.47 75.25
C LYS A 3 7.53 0.94 76.69
N ASP A 4 8.59 0.35 77.21
CA ASP A 4 8.68 -0.18 78.57
C ASP A 4 8.79 0.90 79.65
N GLU A 5 9.41 2.04 79.35
CA GLU A 5 9.48 3.19 80.26
C GLU A 5 8.10 3.86 80.40
N ILE A 6 7.36 3.99 79.28
CA ILE A 6 5.99 4.54 79.28
C ILE A 6 5.03 3.59 79.99
N LYS A 7 5.14 2.27 79.76
CA LYS A 7 4.32 1.27 80.46
C LYS A 7 4.54 1.30 81.97
N ARG A 8 5.79 1.43 82.43
CA ARG A 8 6.08 1.58 83.88
C ARG A 8 5.42 2.82 84.45
N TYR A 9 5.59 3.97 83.81
CA TYR A 9 5.04 5.23 84.31
C TYR A 9 3.51 5.20 84.40
N VAL A 10 2.84 4.61 83.40
CA VAL A 10 1.38 4.45 83.40
C VAL A 10 0.91 3.47 84.48
N LEU A 11 1.64 2.37 84.69
CA LEU A 11 1.30 1.40 85.74
C LEU A 11 1.52 1.97 87.15
N GLU A 12 2.56 2.77 87.35
CA GLU A 12 2.86 3.44 88.61
C GLU A 12 1.77 4.47 88.96
N TYR A 13 1.34 5.25 87.97
CA TYR A 13 0.27 6.24 88.13
C TYR A 13 -1.10 5.62 88.46
N ILE A 14 -1.42 4.46 87.88
CA ILE A 14 -2.71 3.76 88.13
C ILE A 14 -2.74 3.09 89.51
N VAL A 15 -1.59 2.70 90.05
CA VAL A 15 -1.47 2.12 91.40
C VAL A 15 -1.59 3.22 92.47
N ASP A 16 -1.05 4.42 92.23
CA ASP A 16 -1.17 5.57 93.13
C ASP A 16 -2.62 6.07 93.27
N GLU A 17 -3.44 5.95 92.22
CA GLU A 17 -4.88 6.26 92.28
C GLU A 17 -5.74 5.15 92.90
N SER A 18 -5.14 4.12 93.50
CA SER A 18 -5.84 3.01 94.19
C SER A 18 -6.74 2.15 93.28
N VAL A 19 -6.60 2.22 91.95
CA VAL A 19 -7.51 1.55 91.01
C VAL A 19 -7.20 0.06 90.86
N LEU A 20 -5.96 -0.39 91.14
CA LEU A 20 -5.57 -1.81 91.11
C LEU A 20 -4.58 -2.16 92.24
N PRO A 21 -4.69 -3.34 92.87
CA PRO A 21 -3.76 -3.79 93.91
C PRO A 21 -2.35 -4.09 93.36
N SER A 22 -1.31 -3.81 94.16
CA SER A 22 0.11 -3.89 93.76
C SER A 22 0.59 -5.27 93.28
N THR A 23 -0.17 -6.33 93.58
CA THR A 23 0.09 -7.71 93.15
C THR A 23 0.04 -7.91 91.62
N VAL A 24 -0.57 -6.97 90.89
CA VAL A 24 -0.60 -6.99 89.41
C VAL A 24 0.76 -6.60 88.81
N LEU A 25 1.54 -5.77 89.52
CA LEU A 25 2.85 -5.30 89.05
C LEU A 25 3.90 -6.42 89.00
N GLU A 26 3.90 -7.31 89.99
CA GLU A 26 4.83 -8.46 90.06
C GLU A 26 4.54 -9.53 89.00
N ARG A 27 3.27 -9.75 88.64
CA ARG A 27 2.90 -10.70 87.58
C ARG A 27 3.23 -10.20 86.17
N ALA A 28 3.24 -8.89 85.94
CA ALA A 28 3.52 -8.32 84.63
C ALA A 28 5.01 -8.35 84.25
N ILE A 29 5.91 -8.44 85.25
CA ILE A 29 7.37 -8.36 85.05
C ILE A 29 8.00 -9.74 84.76
N THR A 30 7.25 -10.84 84.91
CA THR A 30 7.79 -12.22 84.88
C THR A 30 7.49 -13.03 83.62
N VAL A 31 6.91 -12.45 82.55
CA VAL A 31 6.65 -13.21 81.32
C VAL A 31 7.90 -13.26 80.41
N PRO A 32 8.45 -14.44 80.07
CA PRO A 32 9.78 -14.57 79.47
C PRO A 32 9.84 -14.26 77.95
N THR A 33 11.01 -13.81 77.52
CA THR A 33 11.50 -13.59 76.14
C THR A 33 11.67 -14.89 75.33
N ASP A 34 10.65 -15.75 75.27
CA ASP A 34 10.69 -17.01 74.53
C ASP A 34 10.26 -16.83 73.05
N ASN A 35 9.32 -15.92 72.81
CA ASN A 35 8.77 -15.68 71.47
C ASN A 35 9.76 -15.02 70.48
N THR A 36 10.83 -14.38 70.96
CA THR A 36 11.78 -13.65 70.09
C THR A 36 12.67 -14.55 69.24
N PHE A 37 13.03 -15.74 69.74
CA PHE A 37 13.83 -16.70 68.96
C PHE A 37 12.97 -17.41 67.92
N GLU A 38 11.75 -17.81 68.30
CA GLU A 38 10.79 -18.41 67.37
C GLU A 38 10.37 -17.44 66.25
N LEU A 39 10.17 -16.15 66.55
CA LEU A 39 9.91 -15.14 65.51
C LEU A 39 11.07 -15.02 64.50
N LYS A 40 12.33 -14.99 64.96
CA LYS A 40 13.50 -14.92 64.07
C LYS A 40 13.66 -16.18 63.23
N ARG A 41 13.34 -17.34 63.80
CA ARG A 41 13.36 -18.62 63.08
C ARG A 41 12.31 -18.63 61.97
N LEU A 42 11.07 -18.24 62.27
CA LEU A 42 9.98 -18.09 61.29
C LEU A 42 10.31 -17.08 60.21
N GLU A 43 10.93 -15.94 60.56
CA GLU A 43 11.38 -14.94 59.60
C GLU A 43 12.47 -15.49 58.65
N MET A 44 13.41 -16.27 59.17
CA MET A 44 14.46 -16.92 58.38
C MET A 44 13.88 -18.00 57.44
N GLU A 45 12.91 -18.79 57.91
CA GLU A 45 12.20 -19.78 57.09
C GLU A 45 11.39 -19.10 55.97
N MET A 46 10.66 -18.04 56.29
CA MET A 46 9.90 -17.24 55.32
C MET A 46 10.82 -16.60 54.27
N ASN A 47 11.94 -16.02 54.68
CA ASN A 47 12.92 -15.43 53.75
C ASN A 47 13.57 -16.49 52.85
N LYS A 48 13.82 -17.69 53.37
CA LYS A 48 14.33 -18.82 52.58
C LYS A 48 13.29 -19.27 51.55
N GLU A 49 12.01 -19.32 51.91
CA GLU A 49 10.93 -19.69 50.99
C GLU A 49 10.69 -18.62 49.92
N ILE A 50 10.74 -17.33 50.27
CA ILE A 50 10.68 -16.23 49.30
C ILE A 50 11.81 -16.38 48.27
N ARG A 51 13.04 -16.60 48.74
CA ARG A 51 14.21 -16.73 47.86
C ARG A 51 14.14 -17.95 46.95
N LEU A 52 13.57 -19.06 47.42
CA LEU A 52 13.32 -20.24 46.57
C LEU A 52 12.27 -19.93 45.49
N LYS A 53 11.18 -19.23 45.83
CA LYS A 53 10.16 -18.83 44.85
C LYS A 53 10.67 -17.83 43.82
N GLU A 54 11.60 -16.96 44.21
CA GLU A 54 12.30 -16.04 43.29
C GLU A 54 13.17 -16.80 42.30
N LEU A 55 14.00 -17.73 42.78
CA LEU A 55 14.85 -18.57 41.90
C LEU A 55 14.02 -19.41 40.93
N GLU A 56 12.94 -20.05 41.39
CA GLU A 56 12.03 -20.80 40.51
C GLU A 56 11.35 -19.91 39.46
N LYS A 57 11.10 -18.64 39.79
CA LYS A 57 10.52 -17.67 38.86
C LYS A 57 11.56 -17.25 37.82
N GLU A 58 12.79 -16.97 38.24
CA GLU A 58 13.91 -16.65 37.34
C GLU A 58 14.21 -17.80 36.38
N GLU A 59 14.24 -19.05 36.86
CA GLU A 59 14.42 -20.23 36.00
C GLU A 59 13.29 -20.37 34.98
N ARG A 60 12.04 -20.14 35.39
CA ARG A 60 10.88 -20.14 34.46
C ARG A 60 10.95 -19.02 33.43
N GLU A 61 11.44 -17.85 33.80
CA GLU A 61 11.63 -16.73 32.87
C GLU A 61 12.76 -17.00 31.87
N MET A 62 13.91 -17.51 32.34
CA MET A 62 15.00 -17.92 31.46
C MET A 62 14.60 -19.04 30.50
N GLN A 63 13.81 -20.01 30.97
CA GLN A 63 13.32 -21.09 30.11
C GLN A 63 12.38 -20.58 29.01
N LYS A 64 11.46 -19.67 29.35
CA LYS A 64 10.58 -19.02 28.37
C LYS A 64 11.36 -18.20 27.35
N GLU A 65 12.35 -17.42 27.79
CA GLU A 65 13.18 -16.62 26.89
C GLU A 65 13.99 -17.53 25.93
N LYS A 66 14.48 -18.66 26.42
CA LYS A 66 15.18 -19.65 25.59
C LYS A 66 14.25 -20.26 24.54
N GLU A 67 13.04 -20.67 24.93
CA GLU A 67 12.03 -21.21 24.01
C GLU A 67 11.59 -20.18 22.95
N GLU A 68 11.40 -18.92 23.34
CA GLU A 68 11.08 -17.84 22.40
C GLU A 68 12.22 -17.60 21.40
N ARG A 69 13.48 -17.60 21.86
CA ARG A 69 14.65 -17.47 20.98
C ARG A 69 14.79 -18.65 20.02
N GLU A 70 14.50 -19.86 20.47
CA GLU A 70 14.52 -21.06 19.61
C GLU A 70 13.41 -20.99 18.56
N MET A 71 12.18 -20.66 18.95
CA MET A 71 11.05 -20.47 18.03
C MET A 71 11.32 -19.36 17.00
N GLN A 72 11.97 -18.27 17.42
CA GLN A 72 12.31 -17.17 16.51
C GLN A 72 13.34 -17.60 15.46
N LYS A 73 14.37 -18.36 15.86
CA LYS A 73 15.36 -18.91 14.94
C LYS A 73 14.75 -19.91 13.96
N GLU A 74 13.80 -20.72 14.40
CA GLU A 74 13.11 -21.68 13.53
C GLU A 74 12.24 -20.96 12.49
N LYS A 75 11.48 -19.94 12.90
CA LYS A 75 10.70 -19.11 11.97
C LYS A 75 11.57 -18.36 10.96
N GLU A 76 12.74 -17.88 11.39
CA GLU A 76 13.69 -17.21 10.50
C GLU A 76 14.25 -18.17 9.45
N LYS A 77 14.68 -19.36 9.86
CA LYS A 77 15.11 -20.43 8.94
C LYS A 77 14.02 -20.85 7.96
N GLU A 78 12.80 -21.06 8.43
CA GLU A 78 11.67 -21.43 7.56
C GLU A 78 11.36 -20.33 6.53
N LYS A 79 11.52 -19.06 6.93
CA LYS A 79 11.35 -17.92 6.04
C LYS A 79 12.47 -17.87 4.98
N GLU A 80 13.73 -18.04 5.38
CA GLU A 80 14.87 -18.09 4.47
C GLU A 80 14.74 -19.25 3.46
N GLU A 81 14.34 -20.44 3.91
CA GLU A 81 14.10 -21.59 3.03
C GLU A 81 12.97 -21.31 2.02
N ARG A 82 11.87 -20.68 2.45
CA ARG A 82 10.78 -20.28 1.55
C ARG A 82 11.23 -19.23 0.52
N GLU A 83 12.07 -18.28 0.91
CA GLU A 83 12.61 -17.26 0.01
C GLU A 83 13.56 -17.89 -1.03
N MET A 84 14.48 -18.77 -0.59
CA MET A 84 15.36 -19.51 -1.50
C MET A 84 14.59 -20.40 -2.48
N GLN A 85 13.53 -21.07 -2.01
CA GLN A 85 12.69 -21.91 -2.86
C GLN A 85 11.98 -21.09 -3.94
N LYS A 86 11.41 -19.93 -3.58
CA LYS A 86 10.78 -19.02 -4.55
C LYS A 86 11.77 -18.48 -5.57
N GLU A 87 12.96 -18.06 -5.13
CA GLU A 87 14.00 -17.57 -6.05
C GLU A 87 14.44 -18.66 -7.04
N LYS A 88 14.53 -19.91 -6.57
CA LYS A 88 14.84 -21.06 -7.43
C LYS A 88 13.74 -21.32 -8.45
N GLU A 89 12.47 -21.30 -8.04
CA GLU A 89 11.31 -21.47 -8.92
C GLU A 89 11.21 -20.34 -9.96
N GLU A 90 11.47 -19.09 -9.56
CA GLU A 90 11.50 -17.95 -10.48
C GLU A 90 12.63 -18.07 -11.51
N ARG A 91 13.83 -18.47 -11.07
CA ARG A 91 14.96 -18.72 -11.99
C ARG A 91 14.65 -19.84 -12.97
N GLU A 92 14.01 -20.91 -12.52
CA GLU A 92 13.62 -22.03 -13.39
C GLU A 92 12.56 -21.59 -14.41
N MET A 93 11.53 -20.86 -13.97
CA MET A 93 10.52 -20.27 -14.86
C MET A 93 11.11 -19.30 -15.86
N GLN A 94 12.12 -18.52 -15.46
CA GLN A 94 12.82 -17.61 -16.35
C GLN A 94 13.65 -18.36 -17.40
N MET A 95 14.40 -19.39 -17.00
CA MET A 95 15.12 -20.23 -17.96
C MET A 95 14.17 -20.94 -18.94
N GLN A 96 13.01 -21.42 -18.48
CA GLN A 96 12.01 -22.04 -19.38
C GLN A 96 11.42 -21.03 -20.36
N ARG A 97 11.19 -19.78 -19.95
CA ARG A 97 10.74 -18.71 -20.86
C ARG A 97 11.80 -18.36 -21.89
N GLU A 98 13.06 -18.20 -21.46
CA GLU A 98 14.17 -17.91 -22.37
C GLU A 98 14.41 -19.06 -23.36
N GLU A 99 14.33 -20.32 -22.91
CA GLU A 99 14.44 -21.48 -23.79
C GLU A 99 13.29 -21.55 -24.80
N ARG A 100 12.07 -21.24 -24.37
CA ARG A 100 10.90 -21.17 -25.25
C ARG A 100 11.07 -20.07 -26.31
N ASP A 101 11.45 -18.87 -25.90
CA ASP A 101 11.66 -17.76 -26.81
C ASP A 101 12.78 -18.07 -27.82
N GLU A 102 13.87 -18.68 -27.37
CA GLU A 102 14.98 -19.11 -28.24
C GLU A 102 14.54 -20.23 -29.21
N ARG A 103 13.72 -21.17 -28.76
CA ARG A 103 13.11 -22.20 -29.64
C ARG A 103 12.24 -21.55 -30.71
N GLU A 104 11.36 -20.62 -30.33
CA GLU A 104 10.49 -19.89 -31.26
C GLU A 104 11.33 -19.11 -32.29
N ARG A 105 12.43 -18.45 -31.88
CA ARG A 105 13.35 -17.77 -32.80
C ARG A 105 14.09 -18.72 -33.74
N ARG A 106 14.49 -19.90 -33.28
CA ARG A 106 15.12 -20.92 -34.14
C ARG A 106 14.14 -21.48 -35.16
N GLU A 107 12.91 -21.76 -34.74
CA GLU A 107 11.85 -22.20 -35.64
C GLU A 107 11.48 -21.11 -36.66
N GLU A 108 11.42 -19.84 -36.25
CA GLU A 108 11.18 -18.72 -37.16
C GLU A 108 12.30 -18.62 -38.22
N LYS A 109 13.56 -18.68 -37.79
CA LYS A 109 14.72 -18.71 -38.71
C LYS A 109 14.68 -19.93 -39.63
N ALA A 110 14.26 -21.09 -39.12
CA ALA A 110 14.13 -22.31 -39.92
C ALA A 110 13.02 -22.17 -40.97
N ARG A 111 11.86 -21.61 -40.60
CA ARG A 111 10.76 -21.32 -41.54
C ARG A 111 11.17 -20.30 -42.60
N GLU A 112 11.90 -19.25 -42.21
CA GLU A 112 12.44 -18.26 -43.15
C GLU A 112 13.46 -18.90 -44.11
N HIS A 113 14.34 -19.75 -43.59
CA HIS A 113 15.31 -20.48 -44.40
C HIS A 113 14.64 -21.47 -45.36
N GLU A 114 13.63 -22.21 -44.90
CA GLU A 114 12.83 -23.13 -45.71
C GLU A 114 12.07 -22.38 -46.81
N PHE A 115 11.45 -21.25 -46.47
CA PHE A 115 10.74 -20.40 -47.43
C PHE A 115 11.69 -19.86 -48.50
N ARG A 116 12.90 -19.42 -48.11
CA ARG A 116 13.95 -18.98 -49.04
C ARG A 116 14.42 -20.11 -49.95
N LEU A 117 14.55 -21.33 -49.43
CA LEU A 117 14.94 -22.51 -50.21
C LEU A 117 13.84 -22.88 -51.22
N LYS A 118 12.56 -22.86 -50.83
CA LYS A 118 11.42 -23.05 -51.73
C LYS A 118 11.34 -21.99 -52.84
N GLN A 119 11.70 -20.73 -52.56
CA GLN A 119 11.78 -19.70 -53.60
C GLN A 119 12.87 -19.98 -54.64
N LEU A 120 14.01 -20.54 -54.21
CA LEU A 120 15.09 -20.96 -55.10
C LEU A 120 14.72 -22.23 -55.88
N GLU A 121 14.01 -23.18 -55.26
CA GLU A 121 13.58 -24.46 -55.86
C GLU A 121 12.46 -24.29 -56.88
N LEU A 122 11.51 -23.35 -56.66
CA LEU A 122 10.45 -23.02 -57.61
C LEU A 122 10.92 -22.26 -58.86
N GLY A 123 12.24 -22.15 -59.08
CA GLY A 123 12.79 -21.59 -60.31
C GLY A 123 12.32 -20.15 -60.58
N VAL A 124 12.10 -19.34 -59.53
CA VAL A 124 11.88 -17.90 -59.69
C VAL A 124 13.23 -17.24 -59.96
N ILE A 125 13.75 -17.49 -61.16
CA ILE A 125 14.67 -16.59 -61.84
C ILE A 125 13.83 -15.35 -62.17
N LYS A 126 13.74 -14.40 -61.24
CA LYS A 126 13.66 -12.99 -61.66
C LYS A 126 15.08 -12.55 -61.92
N GLY A 127 15.56 -12.90 -63.12
CA GLY A 127 16.61 -12.15 -63.75
C GLY A 127 16.09 -10.73 -63.98
N SER A 128 16.80 -9.74 -63.46
CA SER A 128 16.76 -8.40 -64.02
C SER A 128 17.97 -7.63 -63.54
N ASP A 129 18.96 -7.55 -64.41
CA ASP A 129 19.73 -6.33 -64.65
C ASP A 129 20.21 -6.37 -66.11
N PRO A 130 20.42 -5.24 -66.81
CA PRO A 130 19.89 -3.89 -66.60
C PRO A 130 19.40 -3.25 -67.93
N LYS A 131 18.26 -2.53 -67.95
CA LYS A 131 18.05 -1.34 -68.81
C LYS A 131 16.66 -0.70 -68.65
N LEU A 132 16.70 0.56 -68.20
CA LEU A 132 15.87 1.71 -68.63
C LEU A 132 14.38 1.45 -68.83
N GLY A 133 13.61 1.60 -67.75
CA GLY A 133 12.17 1.79 -67.78
C GLY A 133 11.73 2.58 -66.55
N LEU A 134 11.08 3.72 -66.79
CA LEU A 134 10.56 4.71 -65.86
C LEU A 134 10.24 4.22 -64.44
N ASP A 135 10.80 4.93 -63.48
CA ASP A 135 10.34 5.04 -62.10
C ASP A 135 8.86 5.46 -62.08
N THR A 136 7.97 4.49 -61.91
CA THR A 136 6.65 4.75 -61.32
C THR A 136 6.77 4.47 -59.84
N GLY A 137 7.13 5.50 -59.08
CA GLY A 137 7.32 5.49 -57.63
C GLY A 137 6.04 5.20 -56.86
N VAL A 138 5.56 3.97 -56.91
CA VAL A 138 4.43 3.51 -56.09
C VAL A 138 5.00 3.00 -54.77
N PHE A 139 4.88 3.83 -53.72
CA PHE A 139 5.23 3.44 -52.36
C PHE A 139 4.35 2.26 -51.91
N ASP A 140 4.97 1.10 -51.72
CA ASP A 140 4.29 -0.12 -51.28
C ASP A 140 4.11 -0.10 -49.75
N VAL A 141 2.92 0.29 -49.30
CA VAL A 141 2.57 0.41 -47.87
C VAL A 141 2.76 -0.93 -47.15
N SER A 142 2.37 -2.06 -47.78
CA SER A 142 2.41 -3.39 -47.17
C SER A 142 3.83 -3.83 -46.79
N LYS A 143 4.84 -3.43 -47.57
CA LYS A 143 6.26 -3.70 -47.26
C LYS A 143 6.79 -2.83 -46.13
N HIS A 144 6.16 -1.70 -45.83
CA HIS A 144 6.61 -0.75 -44.82
C HIS A 144 5.89 -0.89 -43.47
N VAL A 145 4.68 -1.48 -43.46
CA VAL A 145 3.92 -1.80 -42.23
C VAL A 145 4.75 -2.62 -41.24
N LYS A 146 5.57 -3.57 -41.71
CA LYS A 146 6.44 -4.39 -40.84
C LYS A 146 7.53 -3.59 -40.10
N PHE A 147 7.86 -2.40 -40.59
CA PHE A 147 8.82 -1.49 -39.96
C PHE A 147 8.14 -0.47 -39.04
N VAL A 148 6.80 -0.45 -39.00
CA VAL A 148 6.07 0.39 -38.06
C VAL A 148 6.24 -0.20 -36.65
N PRO A 149 6.68 0.60 -35.66
CA PRO A 149 6.84 0.15 -34.28
C PRO A 149 5.54 -0.44 -33.74
N LYS A 150 5.64 -1.41 -32.82
CA LYS A 150 4.44 -1.92 -32.13
C LYS A 150 3.82 -0.82 -31.29
N PHE A 151 2.51 -0.63 -31.40
CA PHE A 151 1.78 0.32 -30.56
C PHE A 151 1.78 -0.15 -29.10
N GLN A 152 2.16 0.76 -28.19
CA GLN A 152 2.17 0.52 -26.75
C GLN A 152 1.26 1.53 -26.06
N GLU A 153 0.15 1.05 -25.50
CA GLU A 153 -0.85 1.89 -24.82
C GLU A 153 -0.28 2.67 -23.63
N ASP A 154 0.70 2.11 -22.93
CA ASP A 154 1.35 2.76 -21.79
C ASP A 154 2.18 3.98 -22.20
N ASN A 155 2.58 4.06 -23.48
CA ASN A 155 3.56 5.03 -23.99
C ASN A 155 3.28 5.52 -25.41
N VAL A 156 2.05 5.96 -25.64
CA VAL A 156 1.57 6.52 -26.91
C VAL A 156 2.50 7.60 -27.49
N GLU A 157 3.01 8.54 -26.68
CA GLU A 157 3.96 9.58 -27.14
C GLU A 157 5.27 9.00 -27.70
N LYS A 158 5.83 7.97 -27.07
CA LYS A 158 7.08 7.34 -27.53
C LYS A 158 6.87 6.64 -28.86
N PHE A 159 5.70 6.01 -29.04
CA PHE A 159 5.32 5.41 -30.31
C PHE A 159 5.28 6.45 -31.43
N PHE A 160 4.58 7.57 -31.25
CA PHE A 160 4.52 8.62 -32.29
C PHE A 160 5.90 9.20 -32.62
N ASN A 161 6.73 9.48 -31.60
CA ASN A 161 8.09 9.98 -31.81
C ASN A 161 8.98 8.96 -32.55
N HIS A 162 8.83 7.66 -32.27
CA HIS A 162 9.59 6.62 -32.96
C HIS A 162 9.10 6.42 -34.39
N PHE A 163 7.78 6.45 -34.61
CA PHE A 163 7.17 6.42 -35.94
C PHE A 163 7.63 7.61 -36.80
N GLU A 164 7.61 8.83 -36.26
CA GLU A 164 8.07 10.04 -36.95
C GLU A 164 9.54 9.93 -37.36
N LYS A 165 10.41 9.50 -36.44
CA LYS A 165 11.84 9.28 -36.74
C LYS A 165 12.05 8.25 -37.84
N LEU A 166 11.33 7.13 -37.79
CA LEU A 166 11.44 6.08 -38.81
C LEU A 166 10.90 6.54 -40.16
N GLY A 167 9.78 7.25 -40.18
CA GLY A 167 9.21 7.81 -41.41
C GLY A 167 10.14 8.83 -42.05
N GLU A 168 10.86 9.63 -41.27
CA GLU A 168 11.87 10.56 -41.80
C GLU A 168 13.14 9.85 -42.26
N GLN A 169 13.63 8.89 -41.48
CA GLN A 169 14.83 8.11 -41.80
C GLN A 169 14.65 7.24 -43.05
N LEU A 170 13.47 6.65 -43.24
CA LEU A 170 13.11 5.82 -44.39
C LEU A 170 12.42 6.61 -45.51
N LYS A 171 12.32 7.95 -45.37
CA LYS A 171 11.73 8.88 -46.34
C LYS A 171 10.34 8.43 -46.82
N TRP A 172 9.48 8.01 -45.90
CA TRP A 172 8.11 7.61 -46.22
C TRP A 172 7.29 8.81 -46.74
N PRO A 173 6.52 8.65 -47.82
CA PRO A 173 5.63 9.70 -48.32
C PRO A 173 4.60 10.09 -47.27
N ARG A 174 4.48 11.39 -46.96
CA ARG A 174 3.64 11.90 -45.86
C ARG A 174 2.15 11.55 -46.05
N ASP A 175 1.69 11.39 -47.28
CA ASP A 175 0.35 10.93 -47.65
C ASP A 175 0.06 9.48 -47.23
N LYS A 176 1.10 8.67 -46.99
CA LYS A 176 0.97 7.26 -46.57
C LYS A 176 1.15 7.04 -45.07
N TRP A 177 1.55 8.07 -44.32
CA TRP A 177 1.78 7.96 -42.88
C TRP A 177 0.51 7.62 -42.09
N SER A 178 -0.64 8.16 -42.50
CA SER A 178 -1.94 7.85 -41.90
C SER A 178 -2.31 6.38 -42.03
N ILE A 179 -2.04 5.77 -43.18
CA ILE A 179 -2.33 4.36 -43.44
C ILE A 179 -1.35 3.46 -42.68
N LEU A 180 -0.07 3.83 -42.66
CA LEU A 180 0.97 3.10 -41.92
C LEU A 180 0.70 3.11 -40.42
N ILE A 181 0.31 4.25 -39.85
CA ILE A 181 0.09 4.37 -38.41
C ILE A 181 -1.21 3.68 -37.97
N GLN A 182 -2.27 3.74 -38.78
CA GLN A 182 -3.52 3.02 -38.55
C GLN A 182 -3.30 1.51 -38.44
N SER A 183 -2.42 0.94 -39.28
CA SER A 183 -2.15 -0.50 -39.31
C SER A 183 -1.62 -1.06 -37.99
N ASN A 184 -1.12 -0.21 -37.09
CA ASN A 184 -0.57 -0.61 -35.80
C ASN A 184 -1.44 -0.20 -34.60
N PHE A 185 -2.50 0.59 -34.78
CA PHE A 185 -3.36 0.97 -33.66
C PHE A 185 -4.17 -0.23 -33.17
N THR A 186 -4.23 -0.38 -31.85
CA THR A 186 -5.03 -1.39 -31.17
C THR A 186 -5.90 -0.73 -30.10
N GLY A 187 -7.03 -1.38 -29.74
CA GLY A 187 -7.86 -0.97 -28.61
C GLY A 187 -8.40 0.46 -28.75
N LYS A 188 -8.23 1.27 -27.70
CA LYS A 188 -8.78 2.64 -27.62
C LYS A 188 -8.26 3.56 -28.73
N ALA A 189 -7.06 3.35 -29.25
CA ALA A 189 -6.49 4.13 -30.35
C ALA A 189 -7.23 3.88 -31.66
N GLN A 190 -7.63 2.63 -31.90
CA GLN A 190 -8.37 2.24 -33.08
C GLN A 190 -9.80 2.79 -33.05
N GLU A 191 -10.44 2.80 -31.88
CA GLU A 191 -11.76 3.41 -31.68
C GLU A 191 -11.74 4.92 -31.97
N VAL A 192 -10.77 5.63 -31.39
CA VAL A 192 -10.59 7.08 -31.61
C VAL A 192 -10.30 7.38 -33.07
N TYR A 193 -9.45 6.56 -33.72
CA TYR A 193 -9.16 6.71 -35.14
C TYR A 193 -10.40 6.47 -36.02
N SER A 194 -11.21 5.45 -35.71
CA SER A 194 -12.43 5.12 -36.47
C SER A 194 -13.54 6.17 -36.29
N ALA A 195 -13.54 6.91 -35.18
CA ALA A 195 -14.45 8.03 -34.94
C ALA A 195 -14.05 9.31 -35.68
N LEU A 196 -12.83 9.39 -36.23
CA LEU A 196 -12.40 10.50 -37.09
C LEU A 196 -12.90 10.27 -38.53
N SER A 197 -13.47 11.31 -39.15
CA SER A 197 -14.15 11.22 -40.46
C SER A 197 -13.21 10.91 -41.64
N ILE A 198 -13.73 10.17 -42.63
CA ILE A 198 -13.02 9.69 -43.84
C ILE A 198 -12.57 10.83 -44.78
N GLU A 199 -13.22 12.00 -44.74
CA GLU A 199 -12.88 13.20 -45.54
C GLU A 199 -11.49 13.79 -45.19
N ASP A 200 -10.86 13.22 -44.17
CA ASP A 200 -9.56 13.60 -43.68
C ASP A 200 -8.36 12.85 -44.38
N SER A 201 -8.36 12.65 -45.71
CA SER A 201 -7.49 11.61 -46.33
C SER A 201 -6.20 11.97 -47.11
N MET A 202 -5.76 13.24 -47.26
CA MET A 202 -4.61 13.54 -48.16
C MET A 202 -3.48 14.44 -47.61
N ASP A 203 -3.52 14.88 -46.35
CA ASP A 203 -2.53 15.85 -45.84
C ASP A 203 -1.86 15.48 -44.52
N TYR A 204 -0.59 15.86 -44.41
CA TYR A 204 0.27 15.76 -43.23
C TYR A 204 -0.37 16.33 -41.95
N ASP A 205 -1.18 17.37 -42.10
CA ASP A 205 -1.94 18.00 -41.00
C ASP A 205 -2.85 17.02 -40.26
N LYS A 206 -3.21 15.90 -40.89
CA LYS A 206 -4.16 14.93 -40.35
C LYS A 206 -3.48 13.86 -39.52
N VAL A 207 -2.22 13.51 -39.80
CA VAL A 207 -1.40 12.71 -38.86
C VAL A 207 -1.20 13.48 -37.56
N ASN A 208 -1.03 14.80 -37.63
CA ASN A 208 -0.96 15.66 -36.43
C ASN A 208 -2.30 15.72 -35.69
N LYS A 209 -3.44 15.79 -36.39
CA LYS A 209 -4.78 15.69 -35.76
C LYS A 209 -5.02 14.32 -35.11
N VAL A 210 -4.67 13.24 -35.80
CA VAL A 210 -4.77 11.86 -35.30
C VAL A 210 -3.86 11.67 -34.08
N LYS A 211 -2.60 12.10 -34.17
CA LYS A 211 -1.65 12.13 -33.06
C LYS A 211 -2.25 12.89 -31.88
N LYS A 212 -2.77 14.09 -32.10
CA LYS A 212 -3.39 14.91 -31.06
C LYS A 212 -4.63 14.25 -30.45
N ALA A 213 -5.53 13.70 -31.26
CA ALA A 213 -6.75 13.05 -30.80
C ALA A 213 -6.46 11.77 -30.00
N ILE A 214 -5.51 10.95 -30.47
CA ILE A 214 -5.08 9.74 -29.77
C ILE A 214 -4.31 10.11 -28.51
N LEU A 215 -3.40 11.09 -28.56
CA LEU A 215 -2.75 11.60 -27.36
C LEU A 215 -3.76 12.12 -26.36
N GLN A 216 -4.77 12.88 -26.77
CA GLN A 216 -5.84 13.35 -25.87
C GLN A 216 -6.71 12.22 -25.32
N ALA A 217 -6.95 11.16 -26.10
CA ALA A 217 -7.72 10.01 -25.64
C ALA A 217 -6.93 9.14 -24.65
N TYR A 218 -5.61 9.08 -24.76
CA TYR A 218 -4.72 8.34 -23.86
C TYR A 218 -4.12 9.20 -22.75
N GLU A 219 -4.15 10.52 -22.88
CA GLU A 219 -3.97 11.46 -21.79
C GLU A 219 -5.05 11.12 -20.77
N LEU A 220 -4.59 10.73 -19.59
CA LEU A 220 -5.50 10.48 -18.50
C LEU A 220 -6.16 11.82 -18.17
N VAL A 221 -7.40 11.75 -17.70
CA VAL A 221 -8.04 12.89 -17.05
C VAL A 221 -7.05 13.45 -16.00
N PRO A 222 -6.75 14.77 -15.97
CA PRO A 222 -5.74 15.36 -15.09
C PRO A 222 -5.81 14.88 -13.63
N GLU A 223 -7.01 14.53 -13.17
CA GLU A 223 -7.37 14.02 -11.86
C GLU A 223 -6.87 12.57 -11.58
N ALA A 224 -6.59 11.78 -12.62
CA ALA A 224 -6.11 10.39 -12.49
C ALA A 224 -4.57 10.26 -12.42
N TYR A 225 -3.81 11.33 -12.73
CA TYR A 225 -2.35 11.33 -12.61
C TYR A 225 -1.81 11.35 -11.16
N PRO A 226 -2.32 12.20 -10.23
CA PRO A 226 -1.85 12.20 -8.85
C PRO A 226 -1.93 10.83 -8.15
N PRO A 227 -3.05 10.08 -8.21
CA PRO A 227 -3.11 8.77 -7.60
C PRO A 227 -2.18 7.77 -8.28
N LYS A 228 -1.96 7.84 -9.60
CA LYS A 228 -0.98 6.99 -10.30
C LYS A 228 0.44 7.26 -9.84
N PHE A 229 0.87 8.53 -9.79
CA PHE A 229 2.20 8.90 -9.28
C PHE A 229 2.43 8.41 -7.85
N ARG A 230 1.45 8.59 -6.96
CA ARG A 230 1.58 8.22 -5.53
C ARG A 230 1.44 6.72 -5.26
N LYS A 231 0.60 6.02 -6.03
CA LYS A 231 0.40 4.57 -5.90
C LYS A 231 1.41 3.76 -6.72
N TYR A 232 2.22 4.39 -7.56
CA TYR A 232 3.30 3.69 -8.27
C TYR A 232 4.25 3.04 -7.25
N ARG A 233 4.43 1.73 -7.39
CA ARG A 233 5.32 0.90 -6.58
C ARG A 233 6.30 0.21 -7.52
N LYS A 234 7.51 0.01 -7.03
CA LYS A 234 8.54 -0.75 -7.73
C LYS A 234 8.01 -2.17 -7.95
N ALA A 235 8.12 -2.66 -9.17
CA ALA A 235 7.89 -4.07 -9.46
C ALA A 235 9.11 -4.92 -9.06
N ASP A 236 8.90 -6.19 -8.71
CA ASP A 236 9.99 -7.07 -8.26
C ASP A 236 11.05 -7.24 -9.35
N THR A 237 10.64 -7.26 -10.62
CA THR A 237 11.49 -7.34 -11.82
C THR A 237 12.16 -6.02 -12.22
N GLN A 238 11.84 -4.89 -11.57
CA GLN A 238 12.32 -3.57 -11.96
C GLN A 238 13.54 -3.14 -11.15
N THR A 239 14.52 -2.51 -11.78
CA THR A 239 15.67 -1.91 -11.07
C THR A 239 15.27 -0.60 -10.36
N TYR A 240 16.04 -0.20 -9.35
CA TYR A 240 15.77 1.08 -8.65
C TYR A 240 15.95 2.31 -9.56
N VAL A 241 16.86 2.24 -10.53
CA VAL A 241 17.08 3.32 -11.51
C VAL A 241 15.86 3.46 -12.42
N GLU A 242 15.33 2.36 -12.94
CA GLU A 242 14.10 2.36 -13.74
C GLU A 242 12.90 2.83 -12.94
N PHE A 243 12.81 2.43 -11.67
CA PHE A 243 11.73 2.89 -10.78
C PHE A 243 11.76 4.40 -10.57
N ALA A 244 12.94 4.97 -10.29
CA ALA A 244 13.12 6.41 -10.14
C ALA A 244 12.74 7.16 -11.43
N TYR A 245 13.25 6.69 -12.58
CA TYR A 245 12.96 7.27 -13.89
C TYR A 245 11.45 7.26 -14.21
N GLN A 246 10.77 6.14 -13.97
CA GLN A 246 9.32 6.06 -14.22
C GLN A 246 8.53 6.94 -13.25
N LYS A 247 8.98 7.06 -12.00
CA LYS A 247 8.35 7.91 -10.99
C LYS A 247 8.47 9.40 -11.33
N GLU A 248 9.66 9.85 -11.75
CA GLU A 248 9.88 11.20 -12.29
C GLU A 248 8.98 11.47 -13.49
N ARG A 249 8.93 10.52 -14.42
CA ARG A 249 8.09 10.65 -15.61
C ARG A 249 6.59 10.74 -15.32
N HIS A 250 6.10 10.02 -14.30
CA HIS A 250 4.72 10.16 -13.84
C HIS A 250 4.45 11.55 -13.27
N PHE A 251 5.43 12.14 -12.56
CA PHE A 251 5.34 13.48 -12.02
C PHE A 251 5.36 14.56 -13.12
N ASP A 252 6.24 14.43 -14.10
CA ASP A 252 6.33 15.38 -15.22
C ASP A 252 5.04 15.39 -16.06
N ARG A 253 4.51 14.20 -16.35
CA ARG A 253 3.21 14.05 -17.05
C ARG A 253 2.07 14.69 -16.27
N TRP A 254 2.08 14.55 -14.94
CA TRP A 254 1.08 15.20 -14.09
C TRP A 254 1.20 16.72 -14.16
N CYS A 255 2.42 17.27 -14.06
CA CYS A 255 2.67 18.70 -14.17
C CYS A 255 2.27 19.25 -15.55
N ALA A 256 2.60 18.53 -16.63
CA ALA A 256 2.22 18.88 -17.99
C ALA A 256 0.70 18.89 -18.19
N SER A 257 0.00 17.89 -17.65
CA SER A 257 -1.47 17.79 -17.72
C SER A 257 -2.17 18.97 -17.03
N LYS A 258 -1.63 19.45 -15.90
CA LYS A 258 -2.12 20.64 -15.18
C LYS A 258 -1.51 21.96 -15.66
N LYS A 259 -0.72 21.93 -16.76
CA LYS A 259 -0.04 23.09 -17.37
C LYS A 259 0.78 23.90 -16.36
N VAL A 260 1.42 23.22 -15.41
CA VAL A 260 2.24 23.84 -14.37
C VAL A 260 3.61 24.16 -14.94
N SER A 261 3.92 25.45 -15.07
CA SER A 261 5.21 25.93 -15.57
C SER A 261 6.03 26.71 -14.53
N THR A 262 5.44 27.05 -13.39
CA THR A 262 6.08 27.85 -12.33
C THR A 262 6.10 27.10 -11.00
N PHE A 263 7.10 27.42 -10.16
CA PHE A 263 7.20 26.85 -8.82
C PHE A 263 5.96 27.16 -7.96
N ASP A 264 5.40 28.36 -8.08
CA ASP A 264 4.18 28.73 -7.36
C ASP A 264 2.96 27.91 -7.80
N ALA A 265 2.81 27.66 -9.11
CA ALA A 265 1.77 26.78 -9.63
C ALA A 265 1.96 25.33 -9.15
N LEU A 266 3.21 24.84 -9.08
CA LEU A 266 3.50 23.51 -8.54
C LEU A 266 3.17 23.42 -7.05
N ARG A 267 3.55 24.42 -6.27
CA ARG A 267 3.24 24.49 -4.84
C ARG A 267 1.72 24.47 -4.61
N LYS A 268 0.96 25.27 -5.37
CA LYS A 268 -0.50 25.28 -5.30
C LYS A 268 -1.10 23.92 -5.64
N LEU A 269 -0.65 23.31 -6.74
CA LEU A 269 -1.08 21.98 -7.16
C LEU A 269 -0.84 20.93 -6.06
N MET A 270 0.36 20.91 -5.47
CA MET A 270 0.72 19.98 -4.40
C MET A 270 -0.14 20.18 -3.15
N LEU A 271 -0.39 21.42 -2.75
CA LEU A 271 -1.21 21.74 -1.58
C LEU A 271 -2.68 21.34 -1.77
N VAL A 272 -3.25 21.62 -2.95
CA VAL A 272 -4.63 21.26 -3.28
C VAL A 272 -4.80 19.75 -3.29
N GLU A 273 -3.88 19.00 -3.91
CA GLU A 273 -3.97 17.55 -3.94
C GLU A 273 -3.76 16.90 -2.56
N GLU A 274 -2.88 17.45 -1.72
CA GLU A 274 -2.75 16.95 -0.34
C GLU A 274 -4.01 17.23 0.48
N PHE A 275 -4.62 18.42 0.31
CA PHE A 275 -5.90 18.73 0.94
C PHE A 275 -7.01 17.75 0.53
N LYS A 276 -7.15 17.48 -0.77
CA LYS A 276 -8.12 16.52 -1.30
C LYS A 276 -7.93 15.09 -0.76
N ARG A 277 -6.72 14.72 -0.36
CA ARG A 277 -6.43 13.41 0.24
C ARG A 277 -6.86 13.32 1.70
N CYS A 278 -6.91 14.44 2.40
CA CYS A 278 -7.26 14.51 3.82
C CYS A 278 -8.77 14.66 4.07
N VAL A 279 -9.58 14.83 3.01
CA VAL A 279 -11.04 14.96 3.12
C VAL A 279 -11.73 13.64 2.75
N ASN A 280 -12.97 13.47 3.22
CA ASN A 280 -13.79 12.30 2.92
C ASN A 280 -14.08 12.19 1.40
N ASP A 281 -14.29 10.96 0.92
CA ASP A 281 -14.53 10.68 -0.50
C ASP A 281 -15.71 11.48 -1.09
N ASP A 282 -16.81 11.65 -0.34
CA ASP A 282 -17.97 12.46 -0.76
C ASP A 282 -17.58 13.93 -1.05
N ILE A 283 -16.73 14.52 -0.20
CA ILE A 283 -16.24 15.90 -0.37
C ILE A 283 -15.24 15.95 -1.51
N LYS A 284 -14.38 14.94 -1.60
CA LYS A 284 -13.36 14.85 -2.65
C LYS A 284 -13.98 14.82 -4.04
N THR A 285 -15.03 14.02 -4.26
CA THR A 285 -15.76 13.98 -5.54
C THR A 285 -16.33 15.35 -5.88
N HIS A 286 -16.95 16.03 -4.93
CA HIS A 286 -17.47 17.38 -5.14
C HIS A 286 -16.35 18.40 -5.49
N LEU A 287 -15.18 18.29 -4.85
CA LEU A 287 -14.04 19.16 -5.14
C LEU A 287 -13.43 18.87 -6.52
N GLU A 288 -13.46 17.62 -7.00
CA GLU A 288 -13.02 17.24 -8.34
C GLU A 288 -13.94 17.79 -9.44
N GLU A 289 -15.26 17.85 -9.18
CA GLU A 289 -16.25 18.40 -10.10
C GLU A 289 -16.12 19.92 -10.28
N ASN A 290 -15.78 20.65 -9.21
CA ASN A 290 -15.75 22.12 -9.22
C ASN A 290 -14.42 22.73 -9.71
N LYS A 291 -13.39 21.92 -10.02
CA LYS A 291 -12.11 22.34 -10.65
C LYS A 291 -11.49 23.62 -10.07
N ALA A 292 -11.47 23.76 -8.75
CA ALA A 292 -10.85 24.91 -8.08
C ALA A 292 -9.31 24.78 -8.03
N ASP A 293 -8.60 25.86 -8.38
CA ASP A 293 -7.14 25.88 -8.49
C ASP A 293 -6.44 26.46 -7.25
N LYS A 294 -7.16 27.18 -6.39
CA LYS A 294 -6.61 27.76 -5.16
C LYS A 294 -7.04 26.98 -3.93
N LEU A 295 -6.09 26.75 -3.03
CA LEU A 295 -6.35 26.06 -1.75
C LEU A 295 -7.49 26.70 -0.94
N SER A 296 -7.55 28.04 -0.90
CA SER A 296 -8.62 28.77 -0.22
C SER A 296 -9.99 28.52 -0.83
N GLU A 297 -10.07 28.44 -2.16
CA GLU A 297 -11.31 28.16 -2.89
C GLU A 297 -11.75 26.71 -2.66
N VAL A 298 -10.81 25.77 -2.68
CA VAL A 298 -11.05 24.34 -2.38
C VAL A 298 -11.53 24.16 -0.94
N ALA A 299 -10.95 24.86 0.03
CA ALA A 299 -11.39 24.82 1.42
C ALA A 299 -12.82 25.39 1.58
N ASN A 300 -13.11 26.54 0.96
CA ASN A 300 -14.44 27.13 1.00
C ASN A 300 -15.51 26.21 0.36
N LEU A 301 -15.19 25.55 -0.75
CA LEU A 301 -16.08 24.57 -1.38
C LEU A 301 -16.31 23.35 -0.48
N ALA A 302 -15.27 22.87 0.21
CA ALA A 302 -15.41 21.78 1.17
C ALA A 302 -16.33 22.17 2.34
N ASP A 303 -16.20 23.40 2.85
CA ASP A 303 -17.07 23.93 3.91
C ASP A 303 -18.51 24.10 3.41
N GLN A 304 -18.72 24.64 2.21
CA GLN A 304 -20.05 24.74 1.60
C GLN A 304 -20.70 23.38 1.40
N TYR A 305 -19.95 22.39 0.93
CA TYR A 305 -20.45 21.02 0.79
C TYR A 305 -20.79 20.42 2.15
N ALA A 306 -19.93 20.59 3.15
CA ALA A 306 -20.21 20.14 4.52
C ALA A 306 -21.48 20.82 5.08
N LEU A 307 -21.68 22.10 4.83
CA LEU A 307 -22.85 22.87 5.27
C LEU A 307 -24.13 22.59 4.47
N THR A 308 -24.06 21.98 3.30
CA THR A 308 -25.26 21.62 2.52
C THR A 308 -25.62 20.15 2.70
N HIS A 309 -24.62 19.29 2.85
CA HIS A 309 -24.80 17.83 2.88
C HIS A 309 -24.76 17.24 4.30
N LYS A 310 -24.20 17.93 5.32
CA LYS A 310 -24.40 17.53 6.72
C LYS A 310 -25.81 17.85 7.22
N PHE A 311 -26.46 18.88 6.68
CA PHE A 311 -27.87 19.17 7.00
C PHE A 311 -28.85 18.18 6.34
N GLY A 312 -28.41 17.42 5.33
CA GLY A 312 -29.18 16.30 4.73
C GLY A 312 -29.04 14.96 5.48
N LYS A 313 -28.08 14.82 6.40
CA LYS A 313 -27.90 13.61 7.24
C LYS A 313 -28.37 13.78 8.69
N VAL A 314 -29.16 14.82 8.98
CA VAL A 314 -29.95 14.94 10.22
C VAL A 314 -31.40 14.55 9.89
N GLY A 315 -31.61 13.27 9.58
CA GLY A 315 -32.91 12.78 9.16
C GLY A 315 -33.04 11.26 9.08
N GLN A 316 -32.11 10.50 9.66
CA GLN A 316 -32.32 9.09 9.99
C GLN A 316 -31.72 8.79 11.36
N THR A 317 -32.31 9.39 12.39
CA THR A 317 -32.47 8.67 13.64
C THR A 317 -33.39 7.49 13.33
N GLN A 318 -32.81 6.32 13.09
CA GLN A 318 -33.57 5.08 13.18
C GLN A 318 -34.07 4.96 14.61
N ASN A 319 -35.33 5.33 14.76
CA ASN A 319 -36.18 5.03 15.87
C ASN A 319 -36.35 3.50 15.93
N LYS A 320 -35.38 2.80 16.55
CA LYS A 320 -35.62 1.48 17.14
C LYS A 320 -35.98 1.71 18.60
N GLY A 321 -37.22 2.11 18.83
CA GLY A 321 -37.87 1.93 20.12
C GLY A 321 -38.00 0.43 20.39
N GLN A 322 -37.07 -0.13 21.15
CA GLN A 322 -37.36 -1.26 22.02
C GLN A 322 -37.22 -0.79 23.45
N PHE A 323 -38.37 -0.67 24.09
CA PHE A 323 -38.50 -0.59 25.53
C PHE A 323 -37.73 -1.75 26.17
N SER A 324 -36.72 -1.44 26.97
CA SER A 324 -36.27 -2.34 28.03
C SER A 324 -36.14 -1.52 29.32
N ARG A 325 -37.08 -1.78 30.23
CA ARG A 325 -37.18 -1.14 31.55
C ARG A 325 -35.95 -1.50 32.40
N PRO A 326 -35.47 -0.59 33.27
CA PRO A 326 -34.37 -0.87 34.18
C PRO A 326 -34.89 -1.68 35.37
N ASN A 327 -34.42 -2.92 35.55
CA ASN A 327 -34.69 -3.68 36.78
C ASN A 327 -33.52 -3.50 37.76
N LYS A 328 -33.68 -2.50 38.63
CA LYS A 328 -32.86 -2.28 39.81
C LYS A 328 -33.46 -3.10 40.96
N LYS A 329 -32.95 -4.29 41.23
CA LYS A 329 -33.23 -5.02 42.48
C LYS A 329 -32.12 -4.75 43.49
N TYR A 330 -32.37 -3.78 44.37
CA TYR A 330 -31.90 -3.85 45.75
C TYR A 330 -33.03 -4.48 46.56
N GLY A 331 -32.73 -5.52 47.32
CA GLY A 331 -33.68 -6.23 48.18
C GLY A 331 -32.93 -6.89 49.31
N ASN A 332 -32.74 -6.10 50.38
CA ASN A 332 -32.28 -6.51 51.69
C ASN A 332 -33.23 -7.57 52.27
N SER A 333 -32.72 -8.67 52.84
CA SER A 333 -33.49 -9.50 53.76
C SER A 333 -32.57 -10.07 54.84
N SER A 334 -32.53 -9.38 55.97
CA SER A 334 -32.17 -9.95 57.26
C SER A 334 -33.45 -10.19 58.07
N GLY A 335 -33.56 -11.38 58.67
CA GLY A 335 -34.20 -11.53 59.97
C GLY A 335 -35.51 -12.33 60.07
N THR A 336 -35.33 -13.55 60.60
CA THR A 336 -35.93 -14.06 61.85
C THR A 336 -37.02 -15.15 61.77
N THR A 337 -36.81 -16.16 62.64
CA THR A 337 -37.71 -17.22 63.16
C THR A 337 -38.02 -18.35 62.18
N GLY A 338 -37.90 -19.65 62.50
CA GLY A 338 -37.88 -20.32 63.80
C GLY A 338 -39.04 -21.32 63.84
N ASN A 339 -38.70 -22.61 63.95
CA ASN A 339 -39.44 -23.67 64.64
C ASN A 339 -40.26 -24.74 63.84
N SER A 340 -39.94 -25.99 64.22
CA SER A 340 -40.78 -27.18 64.48
C SER A 340 -41.39 -28.07 63.38
N GLY A 341 -41.14 -29.38 63.58
CA GLY A 341 -41.99 -30.53 63.24
C GLY A 341 -41.55 -31.25 61.95
N SER A 342 -41.26 -32.55 61.92
CA SER A 342 -41.33 -33.67 62.86
C SER A 342 -40.39 -34.76 62.38
#